data_AF-A0A7Y1UG21-F1
#
_entry.id   AF-A0A7Y1UG21-F1
#
_cell.length_a   1.000
_cell.length_b   1.000
_cell.length_c   1.000
_cell.angle_alpha   90.00
_cell.angle_beta   90.00
_cell.angle_gamma   90.00
#
_symmetry.space_group_name_H-M   'P 1'
#
loop_
_entity.id
_entity.type
_entity.pdbx_description
1 polymer ?
#
loop_
_entity_poly.entity_id
_entity_poly.type
_entity_poly.pdbx_seq_one_letter_code
_entity_poly.pdbx_strand_id
1 'polypeptide(L)'
;MQSHEVLKHSFEKTSPKAIAADLGVSLSLVYKWAQEQSETGSGSRNPLDRLLEIIRLTDDHRIVEWLCHKCGGYFVRNPDTKCDEGFEVLPATSEIVDQFSKLLHRISESALDHSITPDEAEGIRRSWDKLKCYAEGFVACCEEGDFEAIEKAEKSTGGSGDKKKTLY
;
A
#
# COMPACT_ATOMS: atom_id res chain seq x y z
N MET A 1 1.90 -13.38 7.78
CA MET A 1 3.18 -14.10 7.69
C MET A 1 4.21 -13.32 8.49
N GLN A 2 4.87 -13.96 9.43
CA GLN A 2 5.91 -13.35 10.28
C GLN A 2 7.24 -13.23 9.52
N SER A 3 8.11 -12.31 9.93
CA SER A 3 9.38 -12.02 9.24
C SER A 3 10.28 -13.25 9.05
N HIS A 4 10.41 -14.09 10.08
CA HIS A 4 11.19 -15.32 10.02
C HIS A 4 10.62 -16.36 9.05
N GLU A 5 9.29 -16.40 8.87
CA GLU A 5 8.62 -17.27 7.88
C GLU A 5 8.93 -16.82 6.45
N VAL A 6 8.94 -15.50 6.21
CA VAL A 6 9.32 -14.91 4.91
C VAL A 6 10.74 -15.33 4.52
N LEU A 7 11.65 -15.25 5.48
CA LEU A 7 13.05 -15.63 5.28
C LEU A 7 13.20 -17.13 5.09
N LYS A 8 12.53 -17.95 5.91
CA LYS A 8 12.52 -19.40 5.75
C LYS A 8 12.07 -19.80 4.34
N HIS A 9 10.94 -19.28 3.88
CA HIS A 9 10.41 -19.55 2.55
C HIS A 9 11.37 -19.07 1.43
N SER A 10 12.01 -17.91 1.60
CA SER A 10 12.98 -17.41 0.64
C SER A 10 14.24 -18.28 0.58
N PHE A 11 14.69 -18.78 1.72
CA PHE A 11 15.88 -19.62 1.81
C PHE A 11 15.64 -21.02 1.24
N GLU A 12 14.40 -21.52 1.21
CA GLU A 12 14.04 -22.79 0.54
C GLU A 12 14.19 -22.73 -0.99
N LYS A 13 14.16 -21.52 -1.59
CA LYS A 13 14.34 -21.33 -3.04
C LYS A 13 15.80 -21.46 -3.49
N THR A 14 16.75 -21.50 -2.55
CA THR A 14 18.18 -21.70 -2.84
C THR A 14 18.84 -22.45 -1.67
N SER A 15 20.18 -22.52 -1.62
CA SER A 15 20.89 -23.12 -0.50
C SER A 15 21.21 -22.06 0.57
N PRO A 16 20.88 -22.28 1.86
CA PRO A 16 21.33 -21.42 2.96
C PRO A 16 22.85 -21.21 2.99
N LYS A 17 23.63 -22.18 2.48
CA LYS A 17 25.09 -22.07 2.36
C LYS A 17 25.52 -21.06 1.30
N ALA A 18 24.81 -21.00 0.17
CA ALA A 18 25.07 -20.00 -0.86
C ALA A 18 24.74 -18.59 -0.35
N ILE A 19 23.58 -18.44 0.31
CA ILE A 19 23.17 -17.17 0.93
C ILE A 19 24.21 -16.69 1.95
N ALA A 20 24.68 -17.58 2.83
CA ALA A 20 25.69 -17.24 3.83
C ALA A 20 26.99 -16.75 3.19
N ALA A 21 27.45 -17.44 2.14
CA ALA A 21 28.66 -17.06 1.41
C ALA A 21 28.52 -15.70 0.71
N ASP A 22 27.43 -15.50 -0.03
CA ASP A 22 27.22 -14.28 -0.82
C ASP A 22 26.96 -13.04 0.06
N LEU A 23 26.30 -13.23 1.21
CA LEU A 23 26.07 -12.15 2.18
C LEU A 23 27.26 -11.94 3.14
N GLY A 24 28.28 -12.79 3.09
CA GLY A 24 29.45 -12.70 3.98
C GLY A 24 29.11 -12.94 5.46
N VAL A 25 28.13 -13.81 5.75
CA VAL A 25 27.68 -14.14 7.12
C VAL A 25 27.83 -15.63 7.43
N SER A 26 27.73 -16.01 8.70
CA SER A 26 27.82 -17.42 9.07
C SER A 26 26.54 -18.19 8.70
N LEU A 27 26.69 -19.45 8.32
CA LEU A 27 25.56 -20.34 8.03
C LEU A 27 24.61 -20.47 9.23
N SER A 28 25.15 -20.53 10.44
CA SER A 28 24.37 -20.57 11.68
C SER A 28 23.49 -19.32 11.85
N LEU A 29 23.97 -18.14 11.43
CA LEU A 29 23.20 -16.90 11.49
C LEU A 29 22.03 -16.91 10.49
N VAL A 30 22.25 -17.44 9.27
CA VAL A 30 21.18 -17.59 8.27
C VAL A 30 20.06 -18.49 8.80
N TYR A 31 20.39 -19.65 9.39
CA TYR A 31 19.38 -20.50 10.03
C TYR A 31 18.66 -19.80 11.18
N LYS A 32 19.40 -19.04 11.99
CA LYS A 32 18.82 -18.28 13.12
C LYS A 32 17.85 -17.19 12.65
N TRP A 33 18.05 -16.60 11.48
CA TRP A 33 17.14 -15.62 10.91
C TRP A 33 15.79 -16.22 10.47
N ALA A 34 15.76 -17.50 10.13
CA ALA A 34 14.56 -18.23 9.72
C ALA A 34 13.80 -18.89 10.89
N GLN A 35 14.20 -18.61 12.14
CA GLN A 35 13.57 -19.10 13.36
C GLN A 35 12.81 -17.99 14.07
N GLU A 36 11.78 -18.37 14.82
CA GLU A 36 11.06 -17.46 15.70
C GLU A 36 12.02 -16.86 16.74
N GLN A 37 11.93 -15.56 16.95
CA GLN A 37 12.87 -14.83 17.79
C GLN A 37 12.18 -14.35 19.06
N SER A 38 12.86 -14.48 20.20
CA SER A 38 12.40 -13.88 21.44
C SER A 38 12.74 -12.38 21.49
N GLU A 39 11.81 -11.59 22.03
CA GLU A 39 11.87 -10.12 22.17
C GLU A 39 13.19 -9.58 22.76
N THR A 40 13.87 -10.38 23.59
CA THR A 40 15.03 -9.96 24.39
C THR A 40 16.39 -10.17 23.72
N GLY A 41 16.46 -10.74 22.51
CA GLY A 41 17.71 -11.09 21.82
C GLY A 41 18.19 -10.11 20.74
N SER A 42 18.71 -8.94 21.12
CA SER A 42 19.26 -7.91 20.20
C SER A 42 20.30 -8.45 19.19
N GLY A 43 21.11 -9.44 19.58
CA GLY A 43 22.17 -10.01 18.75
C GLY A 43 21.70 -10.89 17.58
N SER A 44 20.41 -11.25 17.49
CA SER A 44 19.90 -12.19 16.49
C SER A 44 18.77 -11.70 15.60
N ARG A 45 18.33 -10.44 15.77
CA ARG A 45 17.30 -9.85 14.90
C ARG A 45 17.59 -10.08 13.43
N ASN A 46 16.62 -10.67 12.74
CA ASN A 46 16.74 -10.94 11.31
C ASN A 46 16.73 -9.61 10.52
N PRO A 47 17.19 -9.60 9.27
CA PRO A 47 17.33 -8.37 8.50
C PRO A 47 16.01 -7.60 8.32
N LEU A 48 14.88 -8.30 8.18
CA LEU A 48 13.57 -7.67 8.01
C LEU A 48 13.15 -6.94 9.29
N ASP A 49 13.29 -7.58 10.46
CA ASP A 49 12.96 -6.96 11.75
C ASP A 49 13.85 -5.76 12.05
N ARG A 50 15.13 -5.82 11.66
CA ARG A 50 16.05 -4.68 11.80
C ARG A 50 15.61 -3.50 10.95
N LEU A 51 15.23 -3.74 9.69
CA LEU A 51 14.73 -2.67 8.81
C LEU A 51 13.43 -2.09 9.35
N LEU A 52 12.50 -2.93 9.81
CA LEU A 52 11.24 -2.49 10.40
C LEU A 52 11.49 -1.60 11.63
N GLU A 53 12.43 -1.98 12.49
CA GLU A 53 12.79 -1.17 13.65
C GLU A 53 13.44 0.17 13.27
N ILE A 54 14.27 0.20 12.22
CA ILE A 54 14.84 1.46 11.70
C ILE A 54 13.72 2.36 11.18
N ILE A 55 12.78 1.82 10.40
CA ILE A 55 11.64 2.57 9.87
C ILE A 55 10.82 3.13 11.04
N ARG A 56 10.52 2.32 12.06
CA ARG A 56 9.77 2.75 13.24
C ARG A 56 10.47 3.87 14.01
N LEU A 57 11.79 3.79 14.18
CA LEU A 57 12.58 4.77 14.94
C LEU A 57 12.79 6.08 14.17
N THR A 58 12.79 6.03 12.83
CA THR A 58 13.04 7.19 11.97
C THR A 58 11.76 7.80 11.41
N ASP A 59 10.64 7.07 11.47
CA ASP A 59 9.39 7.35 10.76
C ASP A 59 9.56 7.52 9.23
N ASP A 60 10.70 7.08 8.70
CA ASP A 60 11.07 7.26 7.30
C ASP A 60 10.83 5.98 6.50
N HIS A 61 9.82 6.02 5.65
CA HIS A 61 9.39 4.87 4.87
C HIS A 61 10.12 4.75 3.52
N ARG A 62 11.03 5.68 3.19
CA ARG A 62 11.83 5.64 1.96
C ARG A 62 12.66 4.36 1.84
N ILE A 63 12.97 3.72 2.96
CA ILE A 63 13.64 2.41 2.99
C ILE A 63 12.80 1.34 2.29
N VAL A 64 11.48 1.30 2.56
CA VAL A 64 10.56 0.34 1.95
C VAL A 64 10.37 0.66 0.47
N GLU A 65 10.15 1.93 0.15
CA GLU A 65 10.00 2.41 -1.22
C GLU A 65 11.23 2.03 -2.07
N TRP A 66 12.43 2.27 -1.54
CA TRP A 66 13.68 1.91 -2.21
C TRP A 66 13.80 0.40 -2.46
N LEU A 67 13.46 -0.45 -1.47
CA LEU A 67 13.49 -1.91 -1.63
C LEU A 67 12.49 -2.37 -2.70
N CYS A 68 11.27 -1.87 -2.68
CA CYS A 68 10.27 -2.17 -3.71
C CYS A 68 10.76 -1.77 -5.10
N HIS A 69 11.34 -0.57 -5.26
CA HIS A 69 11.91 -0.10 -6.51
C HIS A 69 13.05 -1.00 -7.02
N LYS A 70 13.91 -1.51 -6.13
CA LYS A 70 14.97 -2.46 -6.50
C LYS A 70 14.44 -3.81 -6.98
N CYS A 71 13.24 -4.19 -6.56
CA CYS A 71 12.55 -5.39 -7.03
C CYS A 71 11.65 -5.15 -8.25
N GLY A 72 11.73 -3.97 -8.89
CA GLY A 72 10.87 -3.61 -10.03
C GLY A 72 9.41 -3.32 -9.65
N GLY A 73 9.13 -3.17 -8.35
CA GLY A 73 7.83 -2.82 -7.80
C GLY A 73 7.80 -1.41 -7.24
N TYR A 74 6.71 -1.09 -6.55
CA TYR A 74 6.54 0.14 -5.78
C TYR A 74 5.79 -0.19 -4.50
N PHE A 75 5.94 0.65 -3.47
CA PHE A 75 5.20 0.50 -2.23
C PHE A 75 3.95 1.37 -2.28
N VAL A 76 2.78 0.77 -2.00
CA VAL A 76 1.52 1.49 -1.77
C VAL A 76 1.22 1.36 -0.30
N ARG A 77 1.03 2.50 0.36
CA ARG A 77 0.55 2.47 1.75
C ARG A 77 -0.91 2.08 1.73
N ASN A 78 -1.26 1.14 2.58
CA ASN A 78 -2.66 0.96 2.96
C ASN A 78 -3.18 2.29 3.53
N PRO A 79 -4.44 2.66 3.26
CA PRO A 79 -5.03 3.85 3.89
C PRO A 79 -5.03 3.68 5.43
N ASP A 80 -5.15 4.79 6.15
CA ASP A 80 -5.55 4.76 7.54
C ASP A 80 -7.05 4.40 7.60
N THR A 81 -7.40 3.11 7.54
CA THR A 81 -8.78 2.67 7.73
C THR A 81 -9.17 2.82 9.19
N LYS A 82 -9.71 3.99 9.52
CA LYS A 82 -10.75 4.11 10.54
C LYS A 82 -12.04 4.46 9.83
N CYS A 83 -12.76 3.44 9.37
CA CYS A 83 -14.18 3.57 9.02
C CYS A 83 -14.99 3.79 10.31
N ASP A 84 -14.75 4.90 11.01
CA ASP A 84 -15.47 5.20 12.26
C ASP A 84 -16.89 5.73 11.97
N GLU A 85 -17.18 6.23 10.76
CA GLU A 85 -18.52 6.68 10.35
C GLU A 85 -18.77 6.43 8.85
N GLY A 86 -19.69 5.52 8.52
CA GLY A 86 -20.35 5.34 7.22
C GLY A 86 -19.53 5.63 5.96
N PHE A 87 -18.84 4.62 5.41
CA PHE A 87 -18.21 4.73 4.09
C PHE A 87 -19.25 4.80 2.97
N GLU A 88 -19.42 5.97 2.35
CA GLU A 88 -20.24 6.12 1.15
C GLU A 88 -19.42 5.77 -0.10
N VAL A 89 -19.70 4.62 -0.70
CA VAL A 89 -18.98 4.08 -1.88
C VAL A 89 -19.07 4.98 -3.12
N LEU A 90 -20.20 5.66 -3.32
CA LEU A 90 -20.44 6.50 -4.51
C LEU A 90 -19.55 7.77 -4.56
N PRO A 91 -19.40 8.55 -3.47
CA PRO A 91 -18.40 9.62 -3.38
C PRO A 91 -16.97 9.15 -3.66
N ALA A 92 -16.58 7.99 -3.11
CA ALA A 92 -15.22 7.46 -3.27
C ALA A 92 -14.89 7.03 -4.71
N THR A 93 -15.84 6.39 -5.41
CA THR A 93 -15.66 6.05 -6.85
C THR A 93 -15.52 7.30 -7.73
N SER A 94 -16.28 8.36 -7.46
CA SER A 94 -16.18 9.61 -8.21
C SER A 94 -14.82 10.30 -8.00
N GLU A 95 -14.30 10.25 -6.77
CA GLU A 95 -12.96 10.78 -6.45
C GLU A 95 -11.85 10.01 -7.18
N ILE A 96 -11.95 8.68 -7.30
CA ILE A 96 -10.98 7.86 -8.08
C ILE A 96 -10.94 8.34 -9.54
N VAL A 97 -12.10 8.53 -10.17
CA VAL A 97 -12.20 8.97 -11.57
C VAL A 97 -11.63 10.38 -11.75
N ASP A 98 -11.90 11.29 -10.81
CA ASP A 98 -11.37 12.65 -10.84
C ASP A 98 -9.83 12.66 -10.68
N GLN A 99 -9.29 11.89 -9.74
CA GLN A 99 -7.84 11.77 -9.53
C GLN A 99 -7.13 11.16 -10.75
N PHE A 100 -7.74 10.15 -11.39
CA PHE A 100 -7.22 9.59 -12.62
C PHE A 100 -7.23 10.59 -13.78
N SER A 101 -8.32 11.37 -13.90
CA SER A 101 -8.44 12.43 -14.90
C SER A 101 -7.37 13.51 -14.73
N LYS A 102 -7.10 13.93 -13.48
CA LYS A 102 -6.02 14.89 -13.15
C LYS A 102 -4.64 14.34 -13.51
N LEU A 103 -4.38 13.06 -13.29
CA LEU A 103 -3.12 12.42 -13.68
C LEU A 103 -2.93 12.44 -15.20
N LEU A 104 -3.96 12.04 -15.96
CA LEU A 104 -3.92 12.06 -17.43
C LEU A 104 -3.67 13.48 -17.94
N HIS A 105 -4.35 14.48 -17.37
CA HIS A 105 -4.13 15.87 -17.72
C HIS A 105 -2.68 16.31 -17.50
N ARG A 106 -2.09 15.97 -16.35
CA ARG A 106 -0.70 16.29 -16.02
C ARG A 106 0.30 15.63 -16.98
N ILE A 107 0.04 14.39 -17.38
CA ILE A 107 0.85 13.69 -18.40
C ILE A 107 0.71 14.40 -19.75
N SER A 108 -0.50 14.79 -20.14
CA SER A 108 -0.73 15.51 -21.39
C SER A 108 -0.02 16.87 -21.41
N GLU A 109 -0.09 17.65 -20.33
CA GLU A 109 0.61 18.92 -20.19
C GLU A 109 2.14 18.75 -20.29
N SER A 110 2.69 17.75 -19.58
CA SER A 110 4.14 17.45 -19.58
C SER A 110 4.62 16.82 -20.89
N ALA A 111 3.71 16.49 -21.82
CA ALA A 111 4.04 15.93 -23.13
C ALA A 111 3.92 16.96 -24.26
N LEU A 112 3.43 18.18 -23.98
CA LEU A 112 3.22 19.24 -24.98
C LEU A 112 4.53 19.74 -25.59
N ASP A 113 5.63 19.70 -24.83
CA ASP A 113 6.97 20.09 -25.27
C ASP A 113 7.79 18.90 -25.82
N HIS A 114 7.15 17.73 -25.98
CA HIS A 114 7.76 16.48 -26.40
C HIS A 114 8.89 15.96 -25.50
N SER A 115 9.01 16.43 -24.26
CA SER A 115 10.01 15.92 -23.31
C SER A 115 9.54 15.99 -21.86
N ILE A 116 9.59 14.86 -21.14
CA ILE A 116 9.30 14.87 -19.70
C ILE A 116 10.60 15.10 -18.94
N THR A 117 10.70 16.21 -18.23
CA THR A 117 11.83 16.49 -17.33
C THR A 117 11.83 15.54 -16.12
N PRO A 118 12.99 15.35 -15.45
CA PRO A 118 13.06 14.53 -14.24
C PRO A 118 12.05 14.96 -13.15
N ASP A 119 11.85 16.26 -12.98
CA ASP A 119 10.94 16.81 -11.96
C ASP A 119 9.46 16.56 -12.31
N GLU A 120 9.10 16.63 -13.60
CA GLU A 120 7.77 16.27 -14.09
C GLU A 120 7.50 14.77 -13.97
N ALA A 121 8.49 13.93 -14.32
CA ALA A 121 8.41 12.50 -14.13
C ALA A 121 8.18 12.14 -12.66
N GLU A 122 8.87 12.83 -11.74
CA GLU A 122 8.66 12.69 -10.29
C GLU A 122 7.26 13.18 -9.88
N GLY A 123 6.77 14.29 -10.44
CA GLY A 123 5.42 14.80 -10.22
C GLY A 123 4.31 13.83 -10.67
N ILE A 124 4.46 13.25 -11.86
CA ILE A 124 3.56 12.21 -12.41
C ILE A 124 3.59 10.98 -11.49
N ARG A 125 4.79 10.56 -11.06
CA ARG A 125 4.96 9.42 -10.16
C ARG A 125 4.21 9.63 -8.84
N ARG A 126 4.41 10.78 -8.19
CA ARG A 126 3.70 11.14 -6.94
C ARG A 126 2.18 11.11 -7.11
N SER A 127 1.66 11.67 -8.21
CA SER A 127 0.22 11.65 -8.50
C SER A 127 -0.32 10.23 -8.70
N TRP A 128 0.43 9.37 -9.42
CA TRP A 128 0.09 7.97 -9.60
C TRP A 128 0.11 7.17 -8.30
N ASP A 129 1.12 7.40 -7.46
CA ASP A 129 1.25 6.71 -6.17
C ASP A 129 0.09 7.06 -5.22
N LYS A 130 -0.32 8.34 -5.20
CA LYS A 130 -1.49 8.78 -4.43
C LYS A 130 -2.79 8.09 -4.89
N LEU A 131 -3.01 8.01 -6.20
CA LEU A 131 -4.20 7.35 -6.76
C LEU A 131 -4.27 5.87 -6.36
N LYS A 132 -3.14 5.16 -6.41
CA LYS A 132 -3.07 3.76 -6.00
C LYS A 132 -3.37 3.56 -4.52
N CYS A 133 -2.82 4.39 -3.63
CA CYS A 133 -3.15 4.32 -2.20
C CYS A 133 -4.66 4.51 -1.95
N TYR A 134 -5.27 5.46 -2.66
CA TYR A 134 -6.69 5.73 -2.53
C TYR A 134 -7.55 4.58 -3.07
N ALA A 135 -7.18 4.01 -4.22
CA ALA A 135 -7.86 2.86 -4.80
C ALA A 135 -7.72 1.60 -3.92
N GLU A 136 -6.54 1.35 -3.35
CA GLU A 136 -6.34 0.25 -2.40
C GLU A 136 -7.22 0.43 -1.17
N GLY A 137 -7.33 1.66 -0.67
CA GLY A 137 -8.20 1.92 0.46
C GLY A 137 -9.68 1.76 0.18
N PHE A 138 -10.12 2.16 -1.01
CA PHE A 138 -11.47 1.87 -1.48
C PHE A 138 -11.75 0.36 -1.52
N VAL A 139 -10.82 -0.43 -2.08
CA VAL A 139 -10.95 -1.90 -2.13
C VAL A 139 -11.00 -2.49 -0.73
N ALA A 140 -10.10 -2.09 0.17
CA ALA A 140 -10.10 -2.55 1.56
C ALA A 140 -11.42 -2.21 2.28
N CYS A 141 -11.95 -1.00 2.11
CA CYS A 141 -13.26 -0.62 2.65
C CYS A 141 -14.41 -1.45 2.07
N CYS A 142 -14.35 -1.84 0.79
CA CYS A 142 -15.31 -2.74 0.16
C CYS A 142 -15.18 -4.20 0.64
N GLU A 143 -13.98 -4.64 1.02
CA GLU A 143 -13.72 -5.96 1.58
C GLU A 143 -14.13 -6.05 3.07
N GLU A 144 -13.94 -4.97 3.82
CA GLU A 144 -14.31 -4.84 5.24
C GLU A 144 -15.80 -4.51 5.44
N GLY A 145 -16.38 -3.70 4.55
CA GLY A 145 -17.79 -3.34 4.53
C GLY A 145 -18.54 -4.25 3.58
N ASP A 146 -19.22 -5.25 4.14
CA ASP A 146 -20.13 -6.14 3.41
C ASP A 146 -21.02 -5.30 2.47
N PHE A 147 -20.91 -5.51 1.15
CA PHE A 147 -21.68 -4.75 0.13
C PHE A 147 -23.20 -4.74 0.42
N GLU A 148 -23.67 -5.72 1.20
CA GLU A 148 -25.04 -5.78 1.74
C GLU A 148 -25.44 -4.56 2.62
N ALA A 149 -24.49 -3.94 3.33
CA ALA A 149 -24.75 -2.77 4.18
C ALA A 149 -25.02 -1.51 3.36
N ILE A 150 -24.33 -1.35 2.22
CA ILE A 150 -24.55 -0.26 1.26
C ILE A 150 -25.90 -0.43 0.55
N GLU A 151 -26.24 -1.66 0.15
CA GLU A 151 -27.55 -1.95 -0.46
C GLU A 151 -28.72 -1.71 0.53
N LYS A 152 -28.53 -2.01 1.82
CA LYS A 152 -29.51 -1.70 2.87
C LYS A 152 -29.63 -0.19 3.14
N ALA A 153 -28.53 0.55 3.09
CA ALA A 153 -28.53 2.01 3.26
C ALA A 153 -29.27 2.70 2.09
N GLU A 154 -29.00 2.30 0.84
CA GLU A 154 -29.71 2.80 -0.36
C GLU A 154 -31.21 2.48 -0.33
N LYS A 155 -31.60 1.28 0.13
CA LYS A 155 -33.03 0.92 0.29
C LYS A 155 -33.72 1.68 1.42
N SER A 156 -32.97 2.13 2.44
CA SER A 156 -33.53 2.90 3.57
C SER A 156 -33.75 4.38 3.26
N THR A 157 -32.94 4.97 2.38
CA THR A 157 -33.05 6.39 1.97
C THR A 157 -34.05 6.62 0.83
N GLY A 158 -34.41 5.57 0.06
CA GLY A 158 -35.43 5.64 -1.01
C GLY A 158 -36.90 5.75 -0.56
N GLY A 159 -37.18 5.77 0.75
CA GLY A 159 -38.55 5.69 1.30
C GLY A 159 -39.26 7.02 1.60
N SER A 160 -38.60 8.18 1.45
CA SER A 160 -39.20 9.49 1.80
C SER A 160 -39.14 10.50 0.66
N GLY A 161 -39.71 10.13 -0.48
CA GLY A 161 -40.00 11.06 -1.58
C GLY A 161 -41.32 11.79 -1.32
N ASP A 162 -41.24 12.91 -0.60
CA ASP A 162 -42.34 13.80 -0.28
C ASP A 162 -43.09 14.29 -1.54
N LYS A 163 -44.42 14.14 -1.54
CA LYS A 163 -45.31 14.56 -2.63
C LYS A 163 -45.38 16.08 -2.69
N LYS A 164 -44.45 16.73 -3.39
CA LYS A 164 -44.61 18.14 -3.76
C LYS A 164 -45.70 18.28 -4.82
N LYS A 165 -46.91 18.62 -4.36
CA LYS A 165 -48.01 19.16 -5.17
C LYS A 165 -47.54 20.45 -5.84
N THR A 166 -47.49 20.45 -7.17
CA THR A 166 -47.44 21.64 -8.00
C THR A 166 -48.77 22.39 -7.87
N LEU A 167 -48.72 23.65 -7.44
CA LEU A 167 -49.84 24.60 -7.52
C LEU A 167 -49.34 25.81 -8.31
N TYR A 168 -49.90 25.94 -9.52
CA TYR A 168 -49.80 27.02 -10.51
C TYR A 168 -48.41 27.41 -11.02
#